data_AF-A0A7C5I479-F1
#
_entry.id   AF-A0A7C5I479-F1
#
_cell.length_a   1.000
_cell.length_b   1.000
_cell.length_c   1.000
_cell.angle_alpha   90.00
_cell.angle_beta   90.00
_cell.angle_gamma   90.00
#
_symmetry.space_group_name_H-M   'P 1'
#
loop_
_entity.id
_entity.type
_entity.pdbx_description
1 polymer ?
#
loop_
_entity_poly.entity_id
_entity_poly.type
_entity_poly.pdbx_seq_one_letter_code
_entity_poly.pdbx_strand_id
1 'polypeptide(L)' 'AIMRPRINSSEGIERFRIAFNDFLLEKNLTLEKAALILNVSPGTLSLFKNGKTKPFVRTIYRIKKLIGETWFGS' A
#
# COMPACT_ATOMS: atom_id res chain seq x y z
N ALA A 1 23.81 2.38 -8.25
CA ALA A 1 22.57 3.17 -8.20
C ALA A 1 21.40 2.22 -8.00
N ILE A 2 20.67 2.29 -6.87
CA ILE A 2 19.47 1.48 -6.71
C ILE A 2 18.39 2.13 -7.58
N MET A 3 18.13 1.55 -8.74
CA MET A 3 17.04 1.96 -9.62
C MET A 3 15.72 1.73 -8.88
N ARG A 4 15.12 2.79 -8.35
CA ARG A 4 13.84 2.70 -7.64
C ARG A 4 12.73 2.62 -8.68
N PRO A 5 11.98 1.51 -8.79
CA PRO A 5 10.91 1.40 -9.76
C PRO A 5 9.86 2.48 -9.46
N ARG A 6 9.43 3.20 -10.50
CA ARG A 6 8.27 4.10 -10.37
C ARG A 6 7.09 3.25 -9.91
N ILE A 7 6.33 3.70 -8.91
CA ILE A 7 5.11 3.00 -8.45
C ILE A 7 4.16 2.64 -9.59
N ASN A 8 4.24 3.33 -10.72
CA ASN A 8 3.37 3.08 -11.85
C ASN A 8 3.73 1.81 -12.64
N SER A 9 4.93 1.22 -12.44
CA SER A 9 5.32 -0.06 -13.03
C SER A 9 4.71 -1.23 -12.25
N SER A 10 4.55 -2.38 -12.92
CA SER A 10 4.05 -3.60 -12.29
C SER A 10 4.89 -4.01 -11.09
N GLU A 11 6.22 -3.93 -11.21
CA GLU A 11 7.15 -4.20 -10.10
C GLU A 11 6.99 -3.19 -8.95
N GLY A 12 6.80 -1.91 -9.26
CA GLY A 12 6.59 -0.87 -8.25
C GLY A 12 5.29 -1.06 -7.46
N ILE A 13 4.21 -1.45 -8.13
CA ILE A 13 2.94 -1.80 -7.48
C ILE A 13 3.09 -3.02 -6.59
N GLU A 14 3.83 -4.04 -7.05
CA GLU A 14 4.03 -5.27 -6.29
C GLU A 14 4.83 -5.03 -5.02
N ARG A 15 5.96 -4.30 -5.12
CA ARG A 15 6.73 -3.90 -3.93
C ARG A 15 5.90 -3.05 -2.97
N PHE A 16 5.06 -2.16 -3.50
CA PHE A 16 4.17 -1.32 -2.68
C PHE A 16 3.10 -2.15 -1.94
N ARG A 17 2.56 -3.20 -2.60
CA ARG A 17 1.62 -4.15 -1.99
C ARG A 17 2.28 -4.94 -0.86
N ILE A 18 3.50 -5.41 -1.07
CA ILE A 18 4.28 -6.13 -0.05
C ILE A 18 4.52 -5.21 1.16
N ALA A 19 5.05 -4.01 0.94
CA ALA A 19 5.30 -3.02 1.99
C ALA A 19 4.04 -2.71 2.82
N PHE A 20 2.89 -2.57 2.16
CA PHE A 20 1.62 -2.36 2.86
C PHE A 20 1.23 -3.56 3.71
N ASN A 21 1.38 -4.79 3.20
CA ASN A 21 1.05 -6.00 3.95
C ASN A 21 1.94 -6.18 5.18
N ASP A 22 3.24 -5.95 5.03
CA ASP A 22 4.22 -6.05 6.12
C ASP A 22 3.88 -5.05 7.21
N PHE A 23 3.58 -3.80 6.84
CA PHE A 23 3.15 -2.78 7.79
C PHE A 23 1.90 -3.19 8.59
N LEU A 24 0.90 -3.79 7.93
CA LEU A 24 -0.29 -4.27 8.64
C LEU A 24 0.05 -5.36 9.66
N LEU A 25 0.97 -6.27 9.32
CA LEU A 25 1.44 -7.32 10.22
C LEU A 25 2.22 -6.72 11.41
N GLU A 26 3.19 -5.85 11.14
CA GLU A 26 4.01 -5.18 12.16
C GLU A 26 3.19 -4.38 13.16
N LYS A 27 2.12 -3.72 12.69
CA LYS A 27 1.23 -2.91 13.53
C LYS A 27 0.04 -3.70 14.09
N ASN A 28 -0.05 -5.00 13.82
CA ASN A 28 -1.19 -5.84 14.17
C ASN A 28 -2.54 -5.23 13.75
N LEU A 29 -2.57 -4.62 12.56
CA LEU A 29 -3.73 -3.94 11.99
C LEU A 29 -4.54 -4.90 11.12
N THR A 30 -5.79 -5.10 11.50
CA THR A 30 -6.78 -5.78 10.64
C THR A 30 -7.04 -4.96 9.37
N LEU A 31 -7.41 -5.63 8.28
CA LEU A 31 -7.78 -4.97 7.03
C LEU A 31 -8.93 -3.96 7.21
N GLU A 32 -9.90 -4.27 8.07
CA GLU A 32 -11.04 -3.40 8.39
C GLU A 32 -10.58 -2.09 9.05
N LYS A 33 -9.74 -2.16 10.08
CA LYS A 33 -9.15 -0.98 10.72
C LYS A 33 -8.33 -0.16 9.72
N ALA A 34 -7.54 -0.80 8.88
CA ALA A 34 -6.77 -0.11 7.85
C ALA A 34 -7.68 0.60 6.82
N ALA A 35 -8.77 -0.05 6.40
CA ALA A 35 -9.78 0.52 5.52
C ALA A 35 -10.41 1.78 6.13
N LEU A 36 -10.72 1.72 7.42
CA LEU A 36 -11.28 2.83 8.20
C LEU A 36 -10.31 4.01 8.29
N ILE A 37 -9.03 3.75 8.65
CA ILE A 37 -7.97 4.78 8.71
C ILE A 37 -7.74 5.42 7.34
N LEU A 38 -7.73 4.62 6.28
CA LEU A 38 -7.50 5.07 4.92
C LEU A 38 -8.76 5.68 4.29
N ASN A 39 -9.92 5.60 4.94
CA ASN A 39 -11.22 5.97 4.37
C ASN A 39 -11.44 5.37 2.97
N VAL A 40 -11.13 4.07 2.83
CA VAL A 40 -11.26 3.27 1.60
C VAL A 40 -12.11 2.04 1.94
N SER A 41 -12.89 1.53 0.99
CA SER A 41 -13.68 0.32 1.27
C SER A 41 -12.77 -0.89 1.57
N PRO A 42 -13.14 -1.77 2.52
CA PRO A 42 -12.38 -2.99 2.80
C PRO A 42 -12.21 -3.88 1.56
N GLY A 43 -13.20 -3.91 0.67
CA GLY A 43 -13.14 -4.64 -0.59
C GLY A 43 -12.03 -4.13 -1.52
N THR A 44 -11.88 -2.81 -1.67
CA THR A 44 -10.80 -2.22 -2.48
C THR A 44 -9.43 -2.57 -1.91
N LEU A 45 -9.25 -2.50 -0.59
CA LEU A 45 -7.98 -2.89 0.03
C LEU A 45 -7.71 -4.40 -0.08
N SER A 46 -8.74 -5.24 0.03
CA SER A 46 -8.62 -6.69 -0.15
C SER A 46 -8.15 -7.03 -1.56
N LEU A 47 -8.75 -6.42 -2.59
CA LEU A 47 -8.33 -6.63 -3.98
C LEU A 47 -6.88 -6.18 -4.21
N PHE A 48 -6.47 -5.05 -3.62
CA PHE A 48 -5.10 -4.58 -3.71
C PHE A 48 -4.12 -5.51 -2.99
N LYS A 49 -4.40 -5.88 -1.73
CA LYS A 49 -3.57 -6.80 -0.92
C LYS A 49 -3.32 -8.14 -1.60
N ASN A 50 -4.31 -8.64 -2.34
CA ASN A 50 -4.25 -9.89 -3.09
C ASN A 50 -3.70 -9.74 -4.53
N GLY A 51 -3.24 -8.55 -4.92
CA GLY A 51 -2.67 -8.30 -6.25
C GLY A 51 -3.68 -8.31 -7.40
N LYS A 52 -4.99 -8.31 -7.08
CA LYS A 52 -6.07 -8.41 -8.08
C LYS A 52 -6.39 -7.07 -8.75
N THR A 53 -6.03 -5.95 -8.12
CA THR A 53 -6.27 -4.63 -8.70
C THR A 53 -5.20 -3.63 -8.31
N LYS A 54 -4.94 -2.67 -9.21
CA LYS A 54 -4.21 -1.46 -8.88
C LYS A 54 -5.19 -0.44 -8.30
N PRO A 55 -5.02 -0.01 -7.05
CA PRO A 55 -5.90 0.99 -6.46
C PRO A 55 -5.69 2.35 -7.13
N PHE A 56 -6.72 3.20 -7.08
CA PHE A 56 -6.63 4.57 -7.57
C PHE A 56 -5.48 5.34 -6.92
N VAL A 57 -4.93 6.32 -7.64
CA VAL A 57 -3.81 7.17 -7.17
C VAL A 57 -4.09 7.77 -5.79
N ARG A 58 -5.34 8.16 -5.51
CA ARG A 58 -5.75 8.67 -4.19
C ARG A 58 -5.55 7.63 -3.09
N THR A 59 -5.94 6.38 -3.32
CA THR A 59 -5.76 5.29 -2.36
C THR A 59 -4.27 4.97 -2.16
N ILE A 60 -3.48 4.95 -3.23
CA ILE A 60 -2.02 4.80 -3.16
C ILE A 60 -1.43 5.88 -2.25
N TYR A 61 -1.82 7.14 -2.44
CA TYR A 61 -1.33 8.26 -1.63
C TYR A 61 -1.70 8.11 -0.14
N ARG A 62 -2.90 7.64 0.17
CA ARG A 62 -3.32 7.39 1.55
C ARG A 62 -2.53 6.24 2.18
N ILE A 63 -2.33 5.14 1.45
CA ILE A 63 -1.52 4.01 1.91
C ILE A 63 -0.08 4.47 2.18
N LYS A 64 0.51 5.28 1.29
CA LYS A 64 1.83 5.89 1.51
C LYS A 64 1.91 6.68 2.80
N LYS A 65 0.91 7.54 3.07
CA LYS A 65 0.86 8.31 4.32
C LYS A 65 0.77 7.42 5.55
N LEU A 66 0.01 6.33 5.46
CA LEU A 66 -0.16 5.39 6.56
C LEU A 66 1.14 4.66 6.90
N ILE A 67 1.84 4.13 5.89
CA ILE A 67 3.08 3.36 6.09
C ILE A 67 4.31 4.24 6.32
N GLY A 68 4.18 5.57 6.15
CA GLY A 68 5.26 6.53 6.26
C GLY A 68 6.05 6.74 4.95
N GLU A 69 6.51 7.97 4.71
CA GLU A 69 7.34 8.32 3.54
C GLU A 69 8.74 7.66 3.56
N THR A 70 9.11 6.99 4.65
CA THR A 70 10.42 6.32 4.83
C THR A 70 10.70 5.22 3.81
N TRP A 71 9.69 4.75 3.07
CA TRP A 71 9.89 3.88 1.89
C TRP A 71 10.45 4.60 0.66
N PHE A 72 10.46 5.94 0.63
CA PHE A 72 10.93 6.76 -0.50
C PHE A 72 12.01 7.79 -0.13
N GLY A 73 12.36 7.92 1.15
CA GLY A 73 13.29 8.94 1.64
C GLY A 73 14.17 8.45 2.78
N SER A 74 15.24 7.73 2.43
CA SER A 74 16.61 7.82 2.95
C SER A 74 17.52 7.08 1.96
#